data_AF-A0A7Y2X9R0-F1
#
_entry.id   AF-A0A7Y2X9R0-F1
#
_cell.length_a   1.000
_cell.length_b   1.000
_cell.length_c   1.000
_cell.angle_alpha   90.00
_cell.angle_beta   90.00
_cell.angle_gamma   90.00
#
_symmetry.space_group_name_H-M   'P 1'
#
loop_
_entity.id
_entity.type
_entity.pdbx_description
1 polymer ?
#
loop_
_entity_poly.entity_id
_entity_poly.type
_entity_poly.pdbx_seq_one_letter_code
_entity_poly.pdbx_strand_id
1 'polypeptide(L)'
;MKKLTFALVLTFAVMLLSANIIAQDGNYYVMTTWKFSVPEDGSNSELNDLMKEWNEKVVMKNDKIVSEKAFVHRSGADMRDWVFLSEYASWGDIEAANDMQNNLVEEGWPNEEDRDKFFDTFWKYVITHSDEILMEKSELAK
;
A
#
# COMPACT_ATOMS: atom_id res chain seq x y z
N MET A 1 -40.02 27.39 -21.92
CA MET A 1 -38.99 26.35 -22.21
C MET A 1 -37.63 26.68 -21.61
N LYS A 2 -36.96 27.80 -21.95
CA LYS A 2 -35.61 28.14 -21.43
C LYS A 2 -35.44 28.11 -19.90
N LYS A 3 -36.43 28.58 -19.13
CA LYS A 3 -36.41 28.53 -17.66
C LYS A 3 -36.52 27.10 -17.09
N LEU A 4 -37.25 26.22 -17.78
CA LEU A 4 -37.41 24.82 -17.40
C LEU A 4 -36.13 24.02 -17.71
N THR A 5 -35.47 24.34 -18.83
CA THR A 5 -34.16 23.77 -19.19
C THR A 5 -33.06 24.20 -18.23
N PHE A 6 -33.05 25.48 -17.82
CA PHE A 6 -32.10 25.99 -16.83
C PHE A 6 -32.28 25.35 -15.45
N ALA A 7 -33.54 25.20 -15.00
CA ALA A 7 -33.83 24.49 -13.76
C ALA A 7 -33.36 23.04 -13.81
N LEU A 8 -33.58 22.33 -14.92
CA LEU A 8 -33.16 20.95 -15.08
C LEU A 8 -31.63 20.79 -15.02
N VAL A 9 -30.90 21.69 -15.69
CA VAL A 9 -29.42 21.72 -15.66
C VAL A 9 -28.90 22.05 -14.27
N LEU A 10 -29.55 22.98 -13.56
CA LEU A 10 -29.16 23.35 -12.20
C LEU A 10 -29.42 22.20 -11.21
N THR A 11 -30.55 21.50 -11.33
CA THR A 11 -30.84 20.31 -10.53
C THR A 11 -29.83 19.19 -10.79
N PHE A 12 -29.46 18.96 -12.05
CA PHE A 12 -28.46 17.95 -12.41
C PHE A 12 -27.06 18.32 -11.89
N ALA A 13 -26.67 19.60 -11.95
CA ALA A 13 -25.41 20.09 -11.39
C ALA A 13 -25.35 19.96 -9.86
N VAL A 14 -26.46 20.21 -9.16
CA VAL A 14 -26.54 20.03 -7.69
C VAL A 14 -26.45 18.55 -7.31
N MET A 15 -27.08 17.64 -8.07
CA MET A 15 -26.96 16.19 -7.86
C MET A 15 -25.51 15.69 -8.05
N LEU A 16 -24.78 16.22 -9.03
CA LEU A 16 -23.37 15.89 -9.26
C LEU A 16 -22.45 16.42 -8.14
N LEU A 17 -22.77 17.57 -7.55
CA LEU A 17 -22.04 18.11 -6.40
C LEU A 17 -22.28 17.27 -5.13
N SER A 18 -23.50 16.78 -4.91
CA SER A 18 -23.81 15.92 -3.75
C SER A 18 -23.25 14.51 -3.83
N ALA A 19 -23.01 13.97 -5.03
CA ALA A 19 -22.39 12.65 -5.21
C ALA A 19 -20.95 12.59 -4.68
N ASN A 20 -20.23 13.73 -4.71
CA ASN A 20 -18.88 13.84 -4.16
C ASN A 20 -18.85 13.94 -2.63
N ILE A 21 -19.98 14.26 -1.98
CA ILE A 21 -20.05 14.44 -0.52
C ILE A 21 -20.30 13.09 0.20
N ILE A 22 -20.77 12.06 -0.50
CA ILE A 22 -21.21 10.79 0.12
C ILE A 22 -20.16 9.66 0.01
N ALA A 23 -19.00 9.89 -0.61
CA ALA A 23 -18.06 8.81 -0.89
C ALA A 23 -16.60 9.17 -0.57
N GLN A 24 -16.25 9.40 0.71
CA GLN A 24 -14.83 9.40 1.16
C GLN A 24 -14.58 9.54 2.68
N ASP A 25 -15.53 9.27 3.58
CA ASP A 25 -15.24 9.43 5.01
C ASP A 25 -14.51 8.19 5.58
N GLY A 26 -13.17 8.23 5.54
CA GLY A 26 -12.29 7.32 6.28
C GLY A 26 -10.97 7.03 5.57
N ASN A 27 -9.87 6.98 6.32
CA ASN A 27 -8.60 6.46 5.83
C ASN A 27 -8.74 4.96 5.53
N TYR A 28 -8.21 4.53 4.38
CA TYR A 28 -8.10 3.12 4.04
C TYR A 28 -6.75 2.61 4.46
N TYR A 29 -6.70 1.37 4.92
CA TYR A 29 -5.45 0.72 5.28
C TYR A 29 -5.31 -0.56 4.48
N VAL A 30 -4.12 -0.85 3.98
CA VAL A 30 -3.76 -2.17 3.50
C VAL A 30 -2.80 -2.76 4.51
N MET A 31 -3.19 -3.90 5.07
CA MET A 31 -2.32 -4.73 5.88
C MET A 31 -1.76 -5.83 4.98
N THR A 32 -0.45 -5.86 4.81
CA THR A 32 0.24 -6.95 4.10
C THR A 32 1.05 -7.73 5.09
N THR A 33 0.79 -9.04 5.19
CA THR A 33 1.55 -9.94 6.05
C THR A 33 2.44 -10.83 5.21
N TRP A 34 3.75 -10.68 5.36
CA TRP A 34 4.74 -11.56 4.74
C TRP A 34 5.26 -12.56 5.76
N LYS A 35 5.22 -13.84 5.39
CA LYS A 35 5.84 -14.90 6.16
C LYS A 35 7.17 -15.29 5.53
N PHE A 36 8.25 -15.17 6.31
CA PHE A 36 9.59 -15.44 5.82
C PHE A 36 10.24 -16.70 6.41
N SER A 37 11.26 -17.22 5.75
CA SER A 37 12.25 -18.14 6.32
C SER A 37 13.64 -17.73 5.88
N VAL A 38 14.62 -17.88 6.77
CA VAL A 38 16.02 -17.70 6.41
C VAL A 38 16.51 -18.95 5.67
N PRO A 39 16.94 -18.85 4.40
CA PRO A 39 17.48 -19.98 3.65
C PRO A 39 18.89 -20.36 4.17
N GLU A 40 19.41 -21.52 3.76
CA GLU A 40 20.72 -22.02 4.21
C GLU A 40 21.88 -21.07 3.91
N ASP A 41 21.82 -20.37 2.77
CA ASP A 41 22.82 -19.39 2.30
C ASP A 41 22.51 -17.95 2.74
N GLY A 42 21.42 -17.73 3.48
CA GLY A 42 20.94 -16.40 3.85
C GLY A 42 21.09 -16.07 5.33
N SER A 43 20.73 -14.84 5.69
CA SER A 43 20.69 -14.39 7.08
C SER A 43 19.50 -13.47 7.39
N ASN A 44 19.19 -13.29 8.68
CA ASN A 44 18.25 -12.26 9.12
C ASN A 44 18.76 -10.85 8.82
N SER A 45 20.07 -10.62 8.78
CA SER A 45 20.61 -9.30 8.42
C SER A 45 20.30 -8.96 6.98
N GLU A 46 20.51 -9.92 6.07
CA GLU A 46 20.21 -9.77 4.65
C GLU A 46 18.71 -9.54 4.42
N LEU A 47 17.82 -10.28 5.12
CA LEU A 47 16.38 -9.99 5.07
C LEU A 47 16.07 -8.54 5.52
N ASN A 48 16.66 -8.08 6.63
CA ASN A 48 16.46 -6.71 7.09
C ASN A 48 16.96 -5.68 6.06
N ASP A 49 18.08 -5.95 5.39
CA ASP A 49 18.65 -5.04 4.41
C ASP A 49 17.80 -5.01 3.12
N LEU A 50 17.25 -6.15 2.67
CA LEU A 50 16.25 -6.20 1.60
C LEU A 50 15.02 -5.36 1.93
N MET A 51 14.49 -5.46 3.15
CA MET A 51 13.31 -4.67 3.57
C MET A 51 13.62 -3.17 3.65
N LYS A 52 14.80 -2.78 4.12
CA LYS A 52 15.23 -1.37 4.12
C LYS A 52 15.38 -0.84 2.71
N GLU A 53 16.03 -1.59 1.83
CA GLU A 53 16.25 -1.18 0.44
C GLU A 53 14.90 -0.99 -0.28
N TRP A 54 13.95 -1.91 -0.11
CA TRP A 54 12.59 -1.76 -0.61
C TRP A 54 11.90 -0.50 -0.06
N ASN A 55 11.97 -0.30 1.26
CA ASN A 55 11.35 0.86 1.90
C ASN A 55 11.92 2.18 1.37
N GLU A 56 13.25 2.31 1.29
CA GLU A 56 13.94 3.52 0.84
C GLU A 56 13.68 3.83 -0.65
N LYS A 57 13.63 2.80 -1.50
CA LYS A 57 13.50 2.97 -2.95
C LYS A 57 12.05 3.09 -3.41
N VAL A 58 11.13 2.38 -2.76
CA VAL A 58 9.73 2.26 -3.20
C VAL A 58 8.81 2.98 -2.23
N VAL A 59 8.68 2.50 -0.99
CA VAL A 59 7.65 3.00 -0.06
C VAL A 59 7.84 4.48 0.26
N MET A 60 9.04 4.90 0.63
CA MET A 60 9.35 6.29 1.02
C MET A 60 9.21 7.29 -0.13
N LYS A 61 9.17 6.81 -1.37
CA LYS A 61 9.00 7.64 -2.57
C LYS A 61 7.59 7.57 -3.15
N ASN A 62 6.73 6.69 -2.66
CA ASN A 62 5.37 6.54 -3.13
C ASN A 62 4.44 7.57 -2.48
N ASP A 63 4.14 8.64 -3.20
CA ASP A 63 3.36 9.78 -2.68
C ASP A 63 1.87 9.46 -2.42
N LYS A 64 1.41 8.26 -2.81
CA LYS A 64 0.06 7.76 -2.56
C LYS A 64 -0.05 7.04 -1.22
N ILE A 65 1.06 6.61 -0.63
CA ILE A 65 1.12 6.05 0.72
C ILE A 65 1.24 7.21 1.70
N VAL A 66 0.19 7.45 2.50
CA VAL A 66 0.16 8.52 3.51
C VAL A 66 1.12 8.19 4.65
N SER A 67 1.10 6.95 5.12
CA SER A 67 2.04 6.42 6.10
C SER A 67 2.16 4.91 5.94
N GLU A 68 3.33 4.34 6.25
CA GLU A 68 3.48 2.90 6.41
C GLU A 68 4.20 2.59 7.73
N LYS A 69 3.72 1.56 8.43
CA LYS A 69 4.39 1.01 9.60
C LYS A 69 4.71 -0.45 9.39
N ALA A 70 5.98 -0.82 9.60
CA ALA A 70 6.43 -2.20 9.62
C ALA A 70 6.46 -2.75 11.05
N PHE A 71 5.93 -3.95 11.24
CA PHE A 71 5.86 -4.66 12.51
C PHE A 71 6.44 -6.06 12.37
N VAL A 72 7.10 -6.52 13.44
CA VAL A 72 7.51 -7.92 13.60
C VAL A 72 6.97 -8.45 14.92
N HIS A 73 6.66 -9.74 14.97
CA HIS A 73 6.20 -10.38 16.18
C HIS A 73 7.28 -10.34 17.28
N ARG A 74 7.00 -9.64 18.37
CA ARG A 74 7.84 -9.68 19.57
C ARG A 74 7.54 -10.90 20.46
N SER A 75 6.31 -11.40 20.41
CA SER A 75 5.86 -12.65 21.05
C SER A 75 4.65 -13.21 20.29
N GLY A 76 4.32 -14.48 20.50
CA GLY A 76 3.15 -15.13 19.88
C GLY A 76 3.48 -16.42 19.14
N ALA A 77 2.62 -16.80 18.20
CA ALA A 77 2.61 -18.11 17.56
C ALA A 77 3.68 -18.29 16.46
N ASP A 78 4.01 -17.24 15.70
CA ASP A 78 5.05 -17.28 14.68
C ASP A 78 5.84 -15.97 14.67
N MET A 79 7.16 -16.06 14.83
CA MET A 79 8.06 -14.89 14.86
C MET A 79 8.58 -14.51 13.47
N ARG A 80 8.15 -15.24 12.43
CA ARG A 80 8.61 -15.06 11.06
C ARG A 80 7.74 -14.12 10.23
N ASP A 81 6.61 -13.69 10.79
CA ASP A 81 5.69 -12.80 10.10
C ASP A 81 6.16 -11.34 10.27
N TRP A 82 6.23 -10.65 9.15
CA TRP A 82 6.38 -9.20 9.05
C TRP A 82 5.06 -8.62 8.56
N VAL A 83 4.54 -7.63 9.27
CA VAL A 83 3.27 -7.00 8.96
C VAL A 83 3.51 -5.55 8.58
N PHE A 84 3.00 -5.14 7.42
CA PHE A 84 3.07 -3.78 6.91
C PHE A 84 1.67 -3.20 6.93
N LEU A 85 1.49 -2.05 7.57
CA LEU A 85 0.22 -1.32 7.57
C LEU A 85 0.42 -0.02 6.81
N SER A 86 -0.04 0.01 5.56
CA SER A 86 0.00 1.18 4.68
C SER A 86 -1.34 1.92 4.72
N GLU A 87 -1.29 3.23 4.90
CA GLU A 87 -2.45 4.14 4.98
C GLU A 87 -2.62 4.91 3.68
N TYR A 88 -3.87 5.05 3.22
CA TYR A 88 -4.25 5.72 1.99
C TYR A 88 -5.38 6.70 2.24
N ALA A 89 -5.32 7.86 1.57
CA ALA A 89 -6.33 8.91 1.68
C ALA A 89 -7.66 8.53 1.01
N SER A 90 -7.64 7.63 0.02
CA SER A 90 -8.83 7.16 -0.67
C SER A 90 -8.66 5.73 -1.19
N TRP A 91 -9.78 5.08 -1.53
CA TRP A 91 -9.76 3.77 -2.18
C TRP A 91 -8.98 3.79 -3.50
N GLY A 92 -9.12 4.87 -4.28
CA GLY A 92 -8.41 5.01 -5.56
C GLY A 92 -6.90 5.15 -5.40
N ASP A 93 -6.43 5.69 -4.26
CA ASP A 93 -5.00 5.79 -3.98
C ASP A 93 -4.34 4.43 -3.75
N ILE A 94 -5.08 3.39 -3.38
CA ILE A 94 -4.56 2.02 -3.27
C ILE A 94 -4.10 1.52 -4.65
N GLU A 95 -4.95 1.66 -5.66
CA GLU A 95 -4.61 1.28 -7.04
C GLU A 95 -3.50 2.19 -7.60
N ALA A 96 -3.61 3.50 -7.40
CA ALA A 96 -2.60 4.45 -7.85
C ALA A 96 -1.21 4.21 -7.20
N ALA A 97 -1.18 3.77 -5.94
CA ALA A 97 0.06 3.41 -5.27
C ALA A 97 0.72 2.17 -5.90
N ASN A 98 -0.08 1.16 -6.26
CA ASN A 98 0.43 -0.03 -6.95
C ASN A 98 0.97 0.31 -8.35
N ASP A 99 0.29 1.17 -9.09
CA ASP A 99 0.78 1.66 -10.38
C ASP A 99 2.09 2.45 -10.23
N MET A 100 2.17 3.33 -9.23
CA MET A 100 3.38 4.09 -8.93
C MET A 100 4.54 3.19 -8.50
N GLN A 101 4.27 2.13 -7.72
CA GLN A 101 5.28 1.17 -7.30
C GLN A 101 6.02 0.56 -8.49
N ASN A 102 5.34 0.23 -9.58
CA ASN A 102 6.00 -0.32 -10.78
C ASN A 102 7.04 0.66 -11.35
N ASN A 103 6.71 1.94 -11.44
CA ASN A 103 7.65 2.97 -11.90
C ASN A 103 8.81 3.16 -10.90
N LEU A 104 8.52 3.17 -9.60
CA LEU A 104 9.54 3.33 -8.56
C LEU A 104 10.49 2.14 -8.48
N VAL A 105 10.04 0.93 -8.80
CA VAL A 105 10.89 -0.25 -8.94
C VAL A 105 11.86 -0.07 -10.11
N GLU A 106 11.40 0.41 -11.27
CA GLU A 106 12.30 0.73 -12.38
C GLU A 106 13.29 1.85 -12.04
N GLU A 107 12.87 2.88 -11.31
CA GLU A 107 13.75 3.96 -10.86
C GLU A 107 14.75 3.53 -9.76
N GLY A 108 14.32 2.64 -8.86
CA GLY A 108 15.12 2.12 -7.75
C GLY A 108 16.18 1.13 -8.20
N TRP A 109 15.90 0.39 -9.27
CA TRP A 109 16.83 -0.51 -9.96
C TRP A 109 16.76 -0.28 -11.48
N PRO A 110 17.44 0.75 -12.01
CA PRO A 110 17.41 1.08 -13.45
C PRO A 110 18.00 -0.01 -14.34
N ASN A 111 18.94 -0.78 -13.80
CA ASN A 111 19.49 -1.95 -14.46
C ASN A 111 18.60 -3.17 -14.18
N GLU A 112 18.20 -3.87 -15.24
CA GLU A 112 17.33 -5.05 -15.16
C GLU A 112 17.97 -6.22 -14.40
N GLU A 113 19.27 -6.46 -14.57
CA GLU A 113 20.00 -7.52 -13.85
C GLU A 113 20.05 -7.25 -12.34
N ASP A 114 20.25 -6.00 -11.93
CA ASP A 114 20.23 -5.62 -10.51
C ASP A 114 18.82 -5.78 -9.90
N ARG A 115 17.79 -5.44 -10.68
CA ARG A 115 16.39 -5.58 -10.29
C ARG A 115 16.00 -7.06 -10.13
N ASP A 116 16.35 -7.88 -11.12
CA ASP A 116 16.08 -9.32 -11.09
C ASP A 116 16.81 -9.96 -9.91
N LYS A 117 18.08 -9.60 -9.69
CA LYS A 117 18.85 -10.09 -8.55
C LYS A 117 18.20 -9.72 -7.20
N PHE A 118 17.68 -8.50 -7.06
CA PHE A 118 16.97 -8.11 -5.84
C PHE A 118 15.76 -9.01 -5.60
N PHE A 119 14.88 -9.17 -6.60
CA PHE A 119 13.68 -9.99 -6.45
C PHE A 119 14.00 -11.48 -6.29
N ASP A 120 14.94 -12.03 -7.06
CA ASP A 120 15.39 -13.42 -6.89
C ASP A 120 15.90 -13.67 -5.48
N THR A 121 16.64 -12.72 -4.91
CA THR A 121 17.12 -12.82 -3.52
C THR A 121 15.96 -12.72 -2.54
N PHE A 122 15.05 -11.77 -2.71
CA PHE A 122 13.86 -11.60 -1.87
C PHE A 122 12.97 -12.86 -1.87
N TRP A 123 12.71 -13.45 -3.04
CA TRP A 123 11.85 -14.63 -3.16
C TRP A 123 12.41 -15.89 -2.51
N LYS A 124 13.73 -15.99 -2.30
CA LYS A 124 14.31 -17.08 -1.49
C LYS A 124 13.81 -17.07 -0.04
N TYR A 125 13.43 -15.90 0.48
CA TYR A 125 12.98 -15.76 1.86
C TYR A 125 11.47 -15.98 2.01
N VAL A 126 10.68 -15.74 0.98
CA VAL A 126 9.22 -15.73 1.07
C VAL A 126 8.66 -17.15 1.18
N ILE A 127 7.79 -17.39 2.17
CA ILE A 127 6.95 -18.58 2.25
C ILE A 127 5.55 -18.30 1.68
N THR A 128 4.92 -17.23 2.17
CA THR A 128 3.57 -16.80 1.74
C THR A 128 3.38 -15.32 2.04
N HIS A 129 2.36 -14.73 1.43
CA HIS A 129 1.81 -13.43 1.84
C HIS A 129 0.29 -13.48 1.95
N SER A 130 -0.29 -12.49 2.62
CA SER A 130 -1.70 -12.14 2.56
C SER A 130 -1.86 -10.63 2.56
N ASP A 131 -2.95 -10.17 1.95
CA ASP A 131 -3.32 -8.75 1.88
C ASP A 131 -4.75 -8.57 2.38
N GLU A 132 -4.93 -7.60 3.27
CA GLU A 132 -6.23 -7.22 3.80
C GLU A 132 -6.46 -5.72 3.66
N ILE A 133 -7.56 -5.34 3.01
CA ILE A 133 -8.01 -3.94 2.99
C ILE A 133 -8.91 -3.71 4.20
N LEU A 134 -8.48 -2.79 5.05
CA LEU A 134 -9.14 -2.40 6.30
C LEU A 134 -9.64 -0.96 6.20
N MET A 135 -10.68 -0.68 6.98
CA MET A 135 -11.20 0.67 7.19
C MET A 135 -11.25 0.92 8.68
N GLU A 136 -10.75 2.08 9.11
CA GLU A 136 -10.82 2.46 10.50
C GLU A 136 -12.27 2.61 10.96
N LYS A 137 -12.61 2.00 12.10
CA LYS A 137 -13.83 2.31 12.83
C LYS A 137 -13.59 3.55 13.69
N SER A 138 -13.68 4.72 13.05
CA SER A 138 -13.32 6.01 13.65
C SER A 138 -14.13 6.33 14.91
N GLU A 139 -15.35 5.79 15.03
CA GLU A 139 -16.17 5.88 16.23
C GLU A 139 -15.59 5.16 17.45
N LEU A 140 -14.61 4.27 17.24
CA LEU A 140 -13.87 3.55 18.29
C LEU A 140 -12.42 4.03 18.45
N ALA A 141 -11.96 4.97 17.61
CA ALA A 141 -10.64 5.56 17.71
C ALA A 141 -10.51 6.39 18.99
N LYS A 142 -9.29 6.45 19.56
CA LYS A 142 -8.98 7.19 20.80
C LYS A 142 -8.24 8.49 20.52
#